data_AF-A0A6H2GQJ8-F1
#
_entry.id   AF-A0A6H2GQJ8-F1
#
_cell.length_a   1.000
_cell.length_b   1.000
_cell.length_c   1.000
_cell.angle_alpha   90.00
_cell.angle_beta   90.00
_cell.angle_gamma   90.00
#
_symmetry.space_group_name_H-M   'P 1'
#
loop_
_entity.id
_entity.type
_entity.pdbx_description
1 polymer ?
#
loop_
_entity_poly.entity_id
_entity_poly.type
_entity_poly.pdbx_seq_one_letter_code
_entity_poly.pdbx_strand_id
1 'polypeptide(L)' 'MEIATEEEKALLAAWKTYRVLLNRVDTSTVPDIEWPEEPDTM' A
#
# COMPACT_ATOMS: atom_id res chain seq x y z
N MET A 1 11.26 21.29 -14.15
CA MET A 1 10.81 20.74 -12.86
C MET A 1 9.84 19.63 -13.16
N GLU A 2 10.31 18.40 -13.30
CA GLU A 2 9.42 17.25 -13.08
C GLU A 2 9.25 17.14 -11.56
N ILE A 3 8.02 17.30 -11.09
CA ILE A 3 7.69 17.45 -9.67
C ILE A 3 7.76 16.09 -8.95
N ALA A 4 7.84 14.98 -9.69
CA ALA A 4 8.03 13.63 -9.14
C ALA A 4 8.96 12.81 -10.04
N THR A 5 10.01 12.26 -9.44
CA THR A 5 10.88 11.22 -10.01
C THR A 5 10.06 9.96 -10.32
N GLU A 6 10.57 9.13 -11.24
CA GLU A 6 9.91 7.86 -11.57
C GLU A 6 9.79 6.93 -10.35
N GLU A 7 10.75 7.00 -9.41
CA GLU A 7 10.71 6.32 -8.11
C GLU A 7 9.54 6.80 -7.26
N GLU A 8 9.31 8.11 -7.14
CA GLU A 8 8.16 8.65 -6.41
C GLU A 8 6.83 8.24 -7.05
N LYS A 9 6.75 8.15 -8.38
CA LYS A 9 5.56 7.66 -9.09
C LYS A 9 5.31 6.18 -8.82
N ALA A 10 6.37 5.36 -8.81
CA ALA A 10 6.30 3.93 -8.51
C ALA A 10 5.86 3.69 -7.05
N LEU A 11 6.44 4.41 -6.10
CA LEU A 11 6.05 4.41 -4.69
C LEU A 11 4.58 4.80 -4.54
N LEU A 12 4.13 5.87 -5.20
CA LEU A 12 2.73 6.30 -5.14
C LEU A 12 1.77 5.23 -5.67
N ALA A 13 2.15 4.50 -6.72
CA ALA A 13 1.35 3.40 -7.26
C ALA A 13 1.30 2.20 -6.29
N ALA A 14 2.43 1.87 -5.66
CA ALA A 14 2.51 0.81 -4.66
C ALA A 14 1.64 1.15 -3.43
N TRP A 15 1.75 2.36 -2.90
CA TRP A 15 0.92 2.86 -1.79
C TRP A 15 -0.57 2.90 -2.12
N LYS A 16 -0.95 3.26 -3.36
CA LYS A 16 -2.35 3.17 -3.81
C LYS A 16 -2.87 1.73 -3.78
N THR A 17 -2.06 0.79 -4.24
CA THR A 17 -2.42 -0.64 -4.25
C THR A 17 -2.57 -1.17 -2.82
N TYR A 18 -1.62 -0.85 -1.94
CA TYR A 18 -1.67 -1.19 -0.52
C TYR A 18 -2.95 -0.67 0.15
N ARG A 19 -3.32 0.60 -0.07
CA ARG A 19 -4.55 1.17 0.50
C ARG A 19 -5.83 0.49 0.00
N VAL A 20 -5.85 0.04 -1.25
CA VAL A 20 -6.99 -0.71 -1.81
C VAL A 20 -7.09 -2.09 -1.16
N LEU A 21 -5.97 -2.78 -0.95
CA LEU A 21 -5.92 -4.06 -0.25
C LEU A 21 -6.38 -3.90 1.20
N LEU A 22 -5.85 -2.88 1.88
CA LEU A 22 -6.20 -2.55 3.26
C LEU A 22 -7.69 -2.27 3.44
N ASN A 23 -8.32 -1.58 2.48
CA ASN A 23 -9.77 -1.33 2.52
C ASN A 23 -10.61 -2.62 2.42
N ARG A 24 -10.05 -3.69 1.84
CA ARG A 24 -10.69 -4.99 1.69
C ARG A 24 -10.38 -5.94 2.85
N VAL A 25 -9.49 -5.56 3.77
CA VAL A 25 -9.18 -6.37 4.94
C VAL A 25 -10.43 -6.46 5.83
N ASP A 26 -10.88 -7.68 6.06
CA ASP A 26 -12.02 -7.95 6.92
C ASP A 26 -11.58 -8.04 8.38
N THR A 27 -11.90 -6.99 9.14
CA THR A 27 -11.56 -6.86 10.56
C THR A 27 -12.40 -7.73 11.49
N SER A 28 -13.37 -8.49 10.95
CA SER A 28 -14.14 -9.46 11.74
C SER A 28 -13.38 -10.76 12.02
N THR A 29 -12.25 -10.99 11.32
CA THR A 29 -11.44 -12.22 11.41
C THR A 29 -10.38 -12.20 12.51
N VAL A 30 -10.39 -11.19 13.38
CA VAL A 30 -9.47 -11.08 14.53
C VAL A 30 -9.59 -12.33 15.42
N PRO A 31 -8.46 -12.97 15.81
CA PRO A 31 -7.07 -12.52 15.70
C PRO A 31 -6.30 -12.93 14.43
N ASP A 32 -6.86 -13.78 13.55
CA ASP A 32 -6.21 -14.35 12.36
C ASP A 32 -6.29 -13.44 11.13
N ILE A 33 -6.22 -12.13 11.34
CA ILE A 33 -6.34 -11.15 10.27
C ILE A 33 -5.04 -11.05 9.46
N GLU A 34 -5.11 -11.31 8.16
CA GLU A 34 -3.98 -11.15 7.25
C GLU A 34 -3.89 -9.69 6.77
N TRP A 35 -2.90 -8.97 7.28
CA TRP A 35 -2.59 -7.62 6.81
C TRP A 35 -1.73 -7.67 5.54
N PRO A 36 -2.02 -6.85 4.53
CA PRO A 36 -1.14 -6.72 3.38
C PRO A 36 0.23 -6.17 3.80
N GLU A 37 1.28 -6.50 3.05
CA GLU A 37 2.62 -5.94 3.27
C GLU A 37 2.68 -4.48 2.81
N GLU A 38 3.29 -3.63 3.64
CA GLU A 38 3.51 -2.24 3.29
C GLU A 38 4.58 -2.14 2.19
N PRO A 39 4.39 -1.23 1.21
CA PRO A 39 5.38 -1.06 0.16
C PRO A 39 6.65 -0.43 0.73
N ASP A 40 7.80 -1.02 0.40
CA ASP A 40 9.10 -0.55 0.87
C ASP A 40 9.37 0.86 0.36
N THR A 41 9.97 1.69 1.23
CA THR A 41 10.16 3.13 0.99
C THR A 41 11.59 3.52 0.67
N MET A 42 12.46 2.53 0.39
CA MET A 42 13.90 2.73 0.22
C MET A 42 14.44 2.30 -1.14
#